data_AF-A0AAE0RNA4-F1
#
_entry.id   AF-A0AAE0RNA4-F1
#
_cell.length_a   1.000
_cell.length_b   1.000
_cell.length_c   1.000
_cell.angle_alpha   90.00
_cell.angle_beta   90.00
_cell.angle_gamma   90.00
#
_symmetry.space_group_name_H-M   'P 1'
#
loop_
_entity.id
_entity.type
_entity.pdbx_description
1 polymer ?
#
loop_
_entity_poly.entity_id
_entity_poly.type
_entity_poly.pdbx_seq_one_letter_code
_entity_poly.pdbx_strand_id
1 'polypeptide(L)'
;MYNGLEVIDFTRPDGSRRNLFITNIPASFHEDDIVSLFYTIFGKYGLIYGVQVFPFKWQLDDKKSANQSGGYYGFVTFYSSLSAALAKEDLNNKVIIEGNECKISFAKRKKKVQESQILHFTRCRELANYYLGFNGWSSQIKLVSGRKNFD
;
A
#
# COMPACT_ATOMS: atom_id res chain seq x y z
N MET A 1 11.85 8.89 16.51
CA MET A 1 12.14 9.84 15.42
C MET A 1 12.59 9.02 14.22
N TYR A 2 11.89 9.11 13.10
CA TYR A 2 12.36 8.53 11.85
C TYR A 2 13.38 9.50 11.25
N ASN A 3 14.64 9.09 11.10
CA ASN A 3 15.61 9.85 10.32
C ASN A 3 15.01 10.01 8.91
N GLY A 4 14.78 11.25 8.47
CA GLY A 4 13.96 11.59 7.30
C GLY A 4 14.52 11.16 5.93
N LEU A 5 15.46 10.22 5.89
CA LEU A 5 16.03 9.67 4.67
C LEU A 5 15.60 8.21 4.53
N GLU A 6 14.77 7.91 3.53
CA GLU A 6 14.42 6.54 3.13
C GLU A 6 14.99 6.26 1.74
N VAL A 7 15.63 5.09 1.59
CA VAL A 7 15.99 4.54 0.28
C VAL A 7 14.82 3.72 -0.24
N ILE A 8 14.34 4.06 -1.44
CA ILE A 8 13.28 3.33 -2.12
C ILE A 8 13.90 2.56 -3.28
N ASP A 9 13.96 1.24 -3.12
CA ASP A 9 14.42 0.33 -4.17
C ASP A 9 13.32 0.06 -5.19
N PHE A 10 13.73 -0.23 -6.44
CA PHE A 10 12.85 -0.71 -7.51
C PHE A 10 12.55 -2.21 -7.37
N THR A 11 12.17 -2.61 -6.15
CA THR A 11 11.83 -3.98 -5.79
C THR A 11 10.47 -4.04 -5.10
N ARG A 12 9.89 -5.24 -5.04
CA ARG A 12 8.62 -5.47 -4.36
C ARG A 12 8.78 -5.09 -2.88
N PRO A 13 7.91 -4.23 -2.32
CA PRO A 13 7.95 -3.90 -0.90
C PRO A 13 7.60 -5.14 -0.08
N ASP A 14 8.61 -5.68 0.58
CA ASP A 14 8.53 -6.95 1.26
C ASP A 14 8.64 -6.78 2.80
N GLY A 15 9.07 -5.60 3.27
CA GLY A 15 9.14 -5.26 4.69
C GLY A 15 7.77 -5.06 5.37
N SER A 16 7.61 -5.57 6.59
CA SER A 16 6.39 -5.39 7.41
C SER A 16 6.06 -3.92 7.70
N ARG A 17 7.06 -3.04 7.69
CA ARG A 17 6.91 -1.58 7.90
C ARG A 17 6.30 -0.84 6.72
N ARG A 18 6.05 -1.52 5.60
CA ARG A 18 5.42 -0.96 4.40
C ARG A 18 4.00 -1.47 4.19
N ASN A 19 3.57 -2.48 4.93
CA ASN A 19 2.27 -3.12 4.76
C ASN A 19 1.40 -2.87 6.00
N LEU A 20 0.30 -2.16 5.81
CA LEU A 20 -0.70 -1.90 6.84
C LEU A 20 -1.77 -2.98 6.81
N PHE A 21 -2.25 -3.35 7.98
CA PHE A 21 -3.34 -4.28 8.22
C PHE A 21 -4.52 -3.51 8.82
N ILE A 22 -5.67 -3.60 8.16
CA ILE A 22 -6.89 -2.87 8.48
C ILE A 22 -7.97 -3.88 8.88
N THR A 23 -8.62 -3.65 10.02
CA THR A 23 -9.70 -4.50 10.54
C THR A 23 -10.91 -3.68 10.98
N ASN A 24 -11.96 -4.38 11.39
CA ASN A 24 -13.25 -3.82 11.79
C ASN A 24 -14.04 -3.18 10.64
N ILE A 25 -13.91 -3.76 9.44
CA ILE A 25 -14.65 -3.33 8.26
C ILE A 25 -15.96 -4.13 8.20
N PRO A 26 -17.13 -3.46 8.15
CA PRO A 26 -18.42 -4.13 8.16
C PRO A 26 -18.71 -4.88 6.85
N ALA A 27 -19.51 -5.95 6.93
CA ALA A 27 -19.90 -6.77 5.77
C ALA A 27 -20.92 -6.11 4.83
N SER A 28 -21.43 -4.92 5.17
CA SER A 28 -22.32 -4.12 4.34
C SER A 28 -21.63 -3.53 3.10
N PHE A 29 -20.30 -3.43 3.12
CA PHE A 29 -19.53 -2.93 1.98
C PHE A 29 -19.20 -4.04 0.98
N HIS A 30 -19.26 -3.72 -0.31
CA HIS A 30 -18.67 -4.55 -1.35
C HIS A 30 -17.15 -4.42 -1.36
N GLU A 31 -16.46 -5.52 -1.72
CA GLU A 31 -15.00 -5.58 -1.75
C GLU A 31 -14.38 -4.48 -2.63
N ASP A 32 -14.95 -4.22 -3.81
CA ASP A 32 -14.46 -3.21 -4.75
C ASP A 32 -14.58 -1.77 -4.21
N ASP A 33 -15.61 -1.49 -3.41
CA ASP A 33 -15.81 -0.20 -2.75
C ASP A 33 -14.76 0.01 -1.66
N ILE A 34 -14.43 -1.04 -0.90
CA ILE A 34 -13.37 -1.01 0.12
C ILE A 34 -12.02 -0.76 -0.55
N VAL A 35 -11.74 -1.47 -1.65
CA VAL A 35 -10.50 -1.29 -2.41
C VAL A 35 -10.37 0.14 -2.92
N SER A 36 -11.43 0.68 -3.53
CA SER A 36 -11.46 2.05 -4.05
C SER A 36 -11.28 3.08 -2.94
N LEU A 37 -12.00 2.92 -1.83
CA LEU A 37 -11.88 3.75 -0.63
C LEU A 37 -10.44 3.75 -0.10
N PHE A 38 -9.79 2.58 -0.07
CA PHE A 38 -8.42 2.46 0.41
C PHE A 38 -7.44 3.19 -0.51
N TYR A 39 -7.56 3.05 -1.84
CA TYR A 39 -6.73 3.84 -2.75
C TYR A 39 -6.92 5.35 -2.55
N THR A 40 -8.15 5.83 -2.33
CA THR A 40 -8.45 7.25 -2.13
C THR A 40 -7.89 7.79 -0.81
N ILE A 41 -8.08 7.08 0.31
CA ILE A 41 -7.67 7.57 1.63
C ILE A 41 -6.16 7.41 1.80
N PHE A 42 -5.62 6.21 1.53
CA PHE A 42 -4.21 5.92 1.78
C PHE A 42 -3.28 6.53 0.73
N GLY A 43 -3.77 6.76 -0.50
CA GLY A 43 -2.98 7.36 -1.58
C GLY A 43 -2.52 8.79 -1.27
N LYS A 44 -3.18 9.49 -0.34
CA LYS A 44 -2.79 10.82 0.14
C LYS A 44 -1.43 10.85 0.85
N TYR A 45 -0.99 9.71 1.37
CA TYR A 45 0.25 9.61 2.15
C TYR A 45 1.45 9.12 1.32
N GLY A 46 1.20 8.53 0.15
CA GLY A 46 2.26 7.97 -0.68
C GLY A 46 1.75 7.04 -1.77
N LEU A 47 2.65 6.65 -2.68
CA LEU A 47 2.34 5.68 -3.71
C LEU A 47 2.08 4.28 -3.12
N ILE A 48 0.92 3.74 -3.44
CA ILE A 48 0.48 2.40 -3.04
C ILE A 48 1.00 1.37 -4.06
N TYR A 49 1.68 0.34 -3.57
CA TYR A 49 2.06 -0.83 -4.35
C TYR A 49 0.86 -1.74 -4.65
N GLY A 50 0.00 -1.96 -3.63
CA GLY A 50 -1.22 -2.72 -3.80
C GLY A 50 -2.13 -2.71 -2.59
N VAL A 51 -3.41 -2.98 -2.86
CA VAL A 51 -4.48 -3.18 -1.88
C VAL A 51 -5.00 -4.61 -2.01
N GLN A 52 -5.26 -5.27 -0.88
CA GLN A 52 -5.87 -6.59 -0.84
C GLN A 52 -6.95 -6.58 0.24
N VAL A 53 -8.14 -7.10 -0.06
CA VAL A 53 -9.26 -7.17 0.89
C VAL A 53 -9.72 -8.62 0.96
N PHE A 54 -10.07 -9.08 2.15
CA PHE A 54 -10.48 -10.45 2.38
C PHE A 54 -11.67 -10.51 3.34
N PRO A 55 -12.69 -11.31 3.04
CA PRO A 55 -13.78 -11.54 3.97
C PRO A 55 -13.31 -12.41 5.15
N PHE A 56 -13.92 -12.23 6.30
CA PHE A 56 -13.83 -13.15 7.43
C PHE A 56 -15.21 -13.42 8.01
N LYS A 57 -15.38 -14.59 8.62
CA LYS A 57 -16.61 -14.97 9.32
C LYS A 57 -16.29 -15.08 10.80
N TRP A 58 -17.08 -14.44 11.65
CA TRP A 58 -17.09 -14.75 13.06
C TRP A 58 -17.63 -16.19 13.21
N GLN A 59 -16.87 -17.07 13.89
CA GLN A 59 -17.38 -18.41 14.20
C GLN A 59 -18.46 -18.28 15.28
N LEU A 60 -19.60 -18.93 15.05
CA LEU A 60 -20.76 -19.04 15.92
C LEU A 60 -20.47 -19.88 17.18
N ASP A 61 -19.36 -19.66 17.88
CA ASP A 61 -19.04 -20.39 19.11
C ASP A 61 -19.28 -19.56 20.38
N ASP A 62 -19.42 -18.24 20.25
CA ASP A 62 -19.83 -17.39 21.36
C ASP A 62 -21.34 -17.12 21.30
N LYS A 63 -22.05 -17.80 22.22
CA LYS A 63 -23.49 -17.77 22.52
C LYS A 63 -24.11 -16.38 22.84
N LYS A 64 -23.59 -15.28 22.29
CA LYS A 64 -24.01 -13.91 22.64
C LYS A 64 -24.35 -12.95 21.50
N SER A 65 -24.16 -13.29 20.23
CA SER A 65 -24.58 -12.37 19.15
C SER A 65 -25.10 -13.09 17.92
N ALA A 66 -26.40 -13.37 17.91
CA ALA A 66 -27.11 -13.89 16.73
C ALA A 66 -27.09 -12.96 15.50
N ASN A 67 -26.50 -11.75 15.61
CA ASN A 67 -26.48 -10.72 14.56
C ASN A 67 -25.07 -10.29 14.10
N GLN A 68 -23.98 -10.91 14.55
CA GLN A 68 -22.66 -10.60 13.98
C GLN A 68 -22.44 -11.41 12.70
N SER A 69 -22.97 -10.90 11.59
CA SER A 69 -22.49 -11.26 10.26
C SER A 69 -20.98 -11.00 10.19
N GLY A 70 -20.28 -11.66 9.28
CA GLY A 70 -18.83 -11.49 9.13
C GLY A 70 -18.40 -10.05 8.84
N GLY A 71 -17.20 -9.89 8.31
CA GLY A 71 -16.72 -8.59 7.87
C GLY A 71 -15.56 -8.73 6.93
N TYR A 72 -14.81 -7.65 6.77
CA TYR A 72 -13.59 -7.64 5.98
C TYR A 72 -12.39 -7.27 6.82
N TYR A 73 -11.24 -7.74 6.38
CA TYR A 73 -9.95 -7.16 6.72
C TYR A 73 -9.20 -6.88 5.43
N GLY A 74 -8.26 -5.95 5.48
CA GLY A 74 -7.50 -5.58 4.30
C GLY A 74 -6.05 -5.27 4.59
N PHE A 75 -5.30 -5.19 3.51
CA PHE A 75 -3.90 -4.82 3.48
C PHE A 75 -3.68 -3.68 2.50
N VAL A 76 -2.91 -2.69 2.92
CA VAL A 76 -2.44 -1.61 2.07
C VAL A 76 -0.92 -1.59 2.13
N THR A 77 -0.29 -1.93 1.01
CA THR A 77 1.17 -1.95 0.89
C THR A 77 1.66 -0.71 0.17
N PHE A 78 2.53 0.06 0.81
CA PHE A 78 3.20 1.22 0.23
C PHE A 78 4.57 0.85 -0.34
N TYR A 79 5.09 1.69 -1.24
CA TYR A 79 6.52 1.64 -1.59
C TYR A 79 7.40 2.23 -0.48
N SER A 80 6.93 3.27 0.20
CA SER A 80 7.63 3.96 1.29
C SER A 80 7.13 3.49 2.67
N SER A 81 8.08 3.18 3.56
CA SER A 81 7.78 2.88 4.96
C SER A 81 7.44 4.15 5.76
N LEU A 82 7.97 5.31 5.35
CA LEU A 82 7.57 6.60 5.91
C LEU A 82 6.11 6.92 5.59
N SER A 83 5.69 6.75 4.33
CA SER A 83 4.27 6.91 3.94
C SER A 83 3.35 5.98 4.73
N ALA A 84 3.73 4.70 4.90
CA ALA A 84 2.95 3.76 5.70
C ALA A 84 2.87 4.17 7.18
N ALA A 85 3.97 4.66 7.76
CA ALA A 85 4.00 5.14 9.14
C ALA A 85 3.11 6.37 9.33
N LEU A 86 3.20 7.37 8.44
CA LEU A 86 2.36 8.56 8.46
C LEU A 86 0.88 8.21 8.30
N ALA A 87 0.55 7.35 7.32
CA ALA A 87 -0.82 6.89 7.12
C ALA A 87 -1.36 6.18 8.35
N LYS A 88 -0.57 5.31 8.99
CA LYS A 88 -0.99 4.63 10.23
C LYS A 88 -1.20 5.62 11.37
N GLU A 89 -0.26 6.55 11.58
CA GLU A 89 -0.35 7.52 12.68
C GLU A 89 -1.58 8.42 12.54
N ASP A 90 -1.86 8.86 11.32
CA ASP A 90 -2.96 9.77 11.08
C ASP A 90 -4.33 9.07 10.99
N LEU A 91 -4.42 7.89 10.36
CA LEU A 91 -5.71 7.25 10.07
C LEU A 91 -6.19 6.28 11.14
N ASN A 92 -5.30 5.78 12.00
CA ASN A 92 -5.68 4.75 12.97
C ASN A 92 -6.77 5.26 13.93
N ASN A 93 -7.90 4.54 13.99
CA ASN A 93 -9.12 4.92 14.71
C ASN A 93 -9.80 6.22 14.21
N LYS A 94 -9.43 6.77 13.05
CA LYS A 94 -10.10 7.92 12.43
C LYS A 94 -10.91 7.58 11.18
N VAL A 95 -10.64 6.42 10.58
CA VAL A 95 -11.42 5.93 9.44
C VAL A 95 -12.68 5.27 9.96
N ILE A 96 -13.82 5.91 9.73
CA ILE A 96 -15.14 5.41 10.13
C ILE A 96 -15.87 4.93 8.89
N ILE A 97 -16.24 3.65 8.90
CA ILE A 97 -17.00 3.00 7.83
C ILE A 97 -18.34 2.55 8.42
N GLU A 98 -19.43 3.22 8.04
CA GLU A 98 -20.78 2.98 8.57
C GLU A 98 -20.84 2.91 10.11
N GLY A 99 -20.19 3.87 10.76
CA GLY A 99 -20.15 3.95 12.23
C GLY A 99 -19.17 3.00 12.90
N ASN A 100 -18.47 2.12 12.15
CA ASN A 100 -17.40 1.29 12.68
C ASN A 100 -16.04 1.95 12.48
N GLU A 101 -15.33 2.18 13.58
CA GLU A 101 -13.95 2.67 13.56
C GLU A 101 -13.00 1.56 13.11
N CYS A 102 -12.32 1.78 11.98
CA CYS A 102 -11.32 0.86 11.47
C CYS A 102 -10.03 0.96 12.29
N LYS A 103 -9.45 -0.21 12.61
CA LYS A 103 -8.17 -0.30 13.30
C LYS A 103 -7.06 -0.55 12.30
N ILE A 104 -5.99 0.22 12.40
CA ILE A 104 -4.86 0.18 11.46
C ILE A 104 -3.58 -0.14 12.22
N SER A 105 -2.92 -1.21 11.81
CA SER A 105 -1.66 -1.67 12.41
C SER A 105 -0.67 -2.08 11.32
N PHE A 106 0.60 -2.27 11.66
CA PHE A 106 1.52 -2.91 10.71
C PHE A 106 1.22 -4.40 10.62
N ALA A 107 1.20 -4.93 9.39
CA ALA A 107 0.98 -6.34 9.15
C ALA A 107 2.09 -7.18 9.79
N LYS A 108 1.71 -8.24 10.50
CA LYS A 108 2.66 -9.22 11.04
C LYS A 108 3.03 -10.20 9.93
N ARG A 109 4.28 -10.16 9.49
CA ARG A 109 4.79 -11.10 8.47
C ARG A 109 5.02 -12.47 9.11
N LYS A 110 4.35 -13.52 8.62
CA LYS A 110 4.57 -14.92 9.07
C LYS A 110 5.56 -15.69 8.21
N LYS A 111 5.81 -15.27 6.96
CA LYS A 111 6.75 -15.92 6.03
C LYS A 111 8.16 -15.35 6.19
N LYS A 112 9.18 -16.22 6.00
CA LYS A 112 10.60 -15.82 5.95
C LYS A 112 10.79 -14.76 4.86
N VAL A 113 11.76 -13.86 5.08
CA VAL A 113 12.17 -12.87 4.07
C VAL A 113 12.62 -13.64 2.84
N GLN A 114 11.83 -13.53 1.77
CA GLN A 114 12.21 -14.02 0.45
C GLN A 114 13.12 -12.97 -0.19
N GLU A 115 14.04 -13.40 -1.05
CA GLU A 115 14.87 -12.46 -1.81
C GLU A 115 14.01 -11.42 -2.52
N SER A 116 14.50 -10.18 -2.48
CA SER A 116 13.79 -9.03 -3.03
C SER A 116 13.60 -9.21 -4.53
N GLN A 117 12.34 -9.26 -4.98
CA GLN A 117 12.02 -9.40 -6.39
C GLN A 117 11.99 -8.03 -7.06
N ILE A 118 12.69 -7.91 -8.21
CA ILE A 118 12.70 -6.69 -9.03
C ILE A 118 11.27 -6.39 -9.51
N LEU A 119 10.91 -5.11 -9.53
CA LEU A 119 9.62 -4.66 -10.04
C LEU A 119 9.51 -4.89 -11.55
N HIS A 120 8.30 -5.22 -12.00
CA HIS A 120 7.99 -5.20 -13.43
C HIS A 120 8.17 -3.77 -13.98
N PHE A 121 8.60 -3.63 -15.24
CA PHE A 121 8.90 -2.35 -15.87
C PHE A 121 7.77 -1.29 -15.69
N THR A 122 6.51 -1.69 -15.83
CA THR A 122 5.36 -0.80 -15.62
C THR A 122 5.32 -0.19 -14.22
N ARG A 123 5.67 -0.98 -13.20
CA ARG A 123 5.74 -0.55 -11.79
C ARG A 123 6.99 0.30 -11.53
N CYS A 124 8.13 -0.03 -12.18
CA CYS A 124 9.30 0.85 -12.13
C CYS A 124 8.97 2.24 -12.68
N ARG A 125 8.29 2.30 -13.84
CA ARG A 125 7.89 3.57 -14.45
C ARG A 125 6.95 4.36 -13.55
N GLU A 126 5.93 3.71 -12.98
CA GLU A 126 5.00 4.33 -12.04
C GLU A 126 5.75 4.93 -10.83
N LEU A 127 6.65 4.15 -10.23
CA LEU A 127 7.44 4.56 -9.07
C LEU A 127 8.36 5.75 -9.39
N ALA A 128 9.07 5.68 -10.51
CA ALA A 128 9.95 6.74 -10.97
C ALA A 128 9.18 8.03 -11.27
N ASN A 129 8.02 7.92 -11.91
CA ASN A 129 7.17 9.08 -12.20
C ASN A 129 6.70 9.75 -10.90
N TYR A 130 6.30 8.97 -9.90
CA TYR A 130 5.80 9.49 -8.63
C TYR A 130 6.87 10.24 -7.82
N TYR A 131 8.06 9.65 -7.64
CA TYR A 131 9.09 10.23 -6.76
C TYR A 131 10.06 11.18 -7.47
N LEU A 132 10.28 11.01 -8.77
CA LEU A 132 11.28 11.76 -9.53
C LEU A 132 10.65 12.70 -10.57
N GLY A 133 9.32 12.69 -10.71
CA GLY A 133 8.60 13.59 -11.63
C GLY A 133 8.90 13.31 -13.11
N PHE A 134 9.30 12.08 -13.44
CA PHE A 134 9.73 11.68 -14.78
C PHE A 134 8.55 11.51 -15.76
N ASN A 135 7.79 12.60 -15.96
CA ASN A 135 6.61 12.74 -16.82
C ASN A 135 6.91 12.57 -18.32
N GLY A 136 7.31 11.38 -18.78
CA GLY A 136 7.40 11.06 -20.21
C GLY A 136 8.71 10.41 -20.69
N TRP A 137 9.44 9.70 -19.84
CA TRP A 137 10.62 8.96 -20.31
C TRP A 137 10.24 7.87 -21.31
N SER A 138 10.95 7.87 -22.43
CA SER A 138 10.90 6.83 -23.44
C SER A 138 11.95 5.77 -23.11
N SER A 139 11.62 4.50 -23.30
CA SER A 139 12.61 3.40 -23.28
C SER A 139 13.45 3.35 -24.54
N GLN A 140 13.22 4.25 -25.50
CA GLN A 140 14.03 4.36 -26.70
C GLN A 140 15.39 4.95 -26.36
N ILE A 141 16.42 4.13 -26.52
CA ILE A 141 17.81 4.57 -26.50
C ILE A 141 18.01 5.46 -27.74
N LYS A 142 18.19 6.77 -27.52
CA LYS A 142 18.61 7.68 -28.59
C LYS A 142 20.14 7.73 -28.59
N LEU A 143 20.73 7.45 -29.74
CA LEU A 143 22.14 7.72 -29.94
C LEU A 143 22.32 9.25 -29.88
N VAL A 144 23.06 9.74 -28.90
CA VAL A 144 23.44 11.16 -28.87
C VAL A 144 24.54 11.32 -29.92
N SER A 145 24.21 11.93 -31.06
CA SER A 145 25.20 12.31 -32.05
C SER A 145 26.12 13.36 -31.44
N GLY A 146 27.28 12.91 -30.96
CA GLY A 146 28.32 13.81 -30.45
C GLY A 146 28.71 14.80 -31.54
N ARG A 147 28.59 16.10 -31.26
CA ARG A 147 29.36 17.11 -31.99
C ARG A 147 30.82 16.85 -31.67
N LYS A 148 31.52 16.17 -32.58
CA LYS A 148 32.96 16.31 -32.73
C LYS A 148 33.18 17.42 -33.76
N ASN A 149 33.31 18.65 -33.26
CA ASN A 149 34.08 19.69 -33.92
C ASN A 149 35.01 20.24 -32.84
N PHE A 150 36.18 19.60 -32.72
CA PHE A 150 37.37 20.29 -32.23
C PHE A 150 38.17 20.58 -33.49
N ASP A 151 38.32 21.88 -33.76
CA ASP A 151 39.14 22.60 -34.74
C ASP A 151 39.80 21.81 -35.88
#